data_AF-A0A7V9ZUV6-F1
#
_entry.id   AF-A0A7V9ZUV6-F1
#
_cell.length_a   1.000
_cell.length_b   1.000
_cell.length_c   1.000
_cell.angle_alpha   90.00
_cell.angle_beta   90.00
_cell.angle_gamma   90.00
#
_symmetry.space_group_name_H-M   'P 1'
#
loop_
_entity.id
_entity.type
_entity.pdbx_description
1 polymer ?
#
loop_
_entity_poly.entity_id
_entity_poly.type
_entity_poly.pdbx_seq_one_letter_code
_entity_poly.pdbx_strand_id
1 'polypeptide(L)'
;MGRLRSSGLLALVALACVAVPAAVGAAPLGTTAPAAATANAVTYTDSSGENAAAPDITTIVASNNDAGVISFRINIPNRAALTVDMLIAMEIDSDNNPATGSPDGTDYAIELLQGEVFLFKWDGGNFTRRAGDPPATSLIFSYQGGATITISAAELGNTKNLRFNTIVIAGLTTDPVTGDLDFTNATADVAPAVDAGLYTYEVKIGRATLNVRNFSTAPARPLAGKSFALRLQAARSDTGALVQGGRVTCVGRIGSARLAGTGRFVGRQAVCTFRIPAAAKGKTFRGTITIVFEGLKASRSYSRTIG
;
A
#
# COMPACT_ATOMS: atom_id res chain seq x y z
N MET A 1 -17.73 35.84 31.84
CA MET A 1 -16.91 37.04 31.51
C MET A 1 -15.48 36.56 31.38
N GLY A 2 -14.69 36.79 30.33
CA GLY A 2 -14.86 37.62 29.15
C GLY A 2 -14.07 37.05 27.97
N ARG A 3 -14.53 37.39 26.76
CA ARG A 3 -13.85 37.16 25.49
C ARG A 3 -12.77 38.23 25.30
N LEU A 4 -11.57 37.86 24.90
CA LEU A 4 -10.65 38.79 24.25
C LEU A 4 -10.78 38.66 22.73
N ARG A 5 -11.33 39.71 22.13
CA ARG A 5 -11.09 40.10 20.73
C ARG A 5 -9.88 41.04 20.72
N SER A 6 -9.03 40.94 19.72
CA SER A 6 -8.18 42.06 19.30
C SER A 6 -8.17 42.13 17.77
N SER A 7 -8.78 43.20 17.28
CA SER A 7 -8.77 43.66 15.90
C SER A 7 -7.54 44.52 15.63
N GLY A 8 -6.94 44.35 14.45
CA GLY A 8 -6.47 45.41 13.54
C GLY A 8 -5.24 46.27 13.91
N LEU A 9 -4.30 46.41 12.96
CA LEU A 9 -4.07 47.68 12.25
C LEU A 9 -3.17 47.50 11.02
N LEU A 10 -3.46 48.30 9.98
CA LEU A 10 -2.74 48.46 8.71
C LEU A 10 -1.40 49.22 8.85
N ALA A 11 -0.48 49.04 7.89
CA ALA A 11 0.25 50.14 7.24
C ALA A 11 0.85 49.73 5.88
N LEU A 12 0.71 50.64 4.89
CA LEU A 12 1.12 50.60 3.49
C LEU A 12 2.61 50.88 3.24
N VAL A 13 3.16 50.38 2.12
CA VAL A 13 4.11 51.12 1.24
C VAL A 13 3.91 50.70 -0.24
N ALA A 14 3.70 51.68 -1.12
CA ALA A 14 3.81 51.63 -2.60
C ALA A 14 5.25 52.03 -3.00
N LEU A 15 5.87 51.77 -4.17
CA LEU A 15 5.47 51.80 -5.59
C LEU A 15 6.74 51.38 -6.40
N ALA A 16 6.61 50.77 -7.60
CA ALA A 16 7.38 51.12 -8.82
C ALA A 16 7.25 50.06 -9.95
N CYS A 17 6.84 50.52 -11.12
CA CYS A 17 6.80 49.79 -12.38
C CYS A 17 8.20 49.65 -13.02
N VAL A 18 8.53 48.46 -13.52
CA VAL A 18 9.49 48.28 -14.62
C VAL A 18 8.92 47.23 -15.58
N ALA A 19 8.75 47.62 -16.85
CA ALA A 19 8.36 46.75 -17.95
C ALA A 19 9.61 46.09 -18.58
N VAL A 20 9.55 44.78 -18.86
CA VAL A 20 10.58 44.01 -19.58
C VAL A 20 9.88 42.96 -20.46
N PRO A 21 10.34 42.71 -21.71
CA PRO A 21 9.53 42.17 -22.80
C PRO A 21 9.19 40.67 -22.74
N ALA A 22 8.11 40.32 -23.45
CA ALA A 22 7.65 38.96 -23.68
C ALA A 22 8.67 38.14 -24.49
N ALA A 23 9.38 37.24 -23.83
CA ALA A 23 10.07 36.13 -24.48
C ALA A 23 9.13 34.91 -24.48
N VAL A 24 8.67 34.50 -25.68
CA VAL A 24 7.93 33.25 -25.88
C VAL A 24 8.92 32.10 -25.73
N GLY A 25 9.15 31.68 -24.49
CA GLY A 25 9.93 30.48 -24.17
C GLY A 25 9.12 29.23 -24.49
N ALA A 26 9.63 28.39 -25.40
CA ALA A 26 9.13 27.04 -25.60
C ALA A 26 9.22 26.28 -24.27
N ALA A 27 8.08 25.88 -23.71
CA ALA A 27 8.04 25.07 -22.51
C ALA A 27 8.72 23.71 -22.78
N PRO A 28 9.73 23.32 -22.00
CA PRO A 28 10.25 21.96 -22.07
C PRO A 28 9.13 21.00 -21.64
N LEU A 29 8.94 19.94 -22.42
CA LEU A 29 8.10 18.80 -22.07
C LEU A 29 8.55 18.30 -20.70
N GLY A 30 7.72 18.54 -19.68
CA GLY A 30 8.00 18.13 -18.32
C GLY A 30 8.33 16.64 -18.27
N THR A 31 9.55 16.33 -17.86
CA THR A 31 9.89 15.02 -17.32
C THR A 31 9.05 14.84 -16.06
N THR A 32 8.04 13.98 -16.10
CA THR A 32 7.36 13.54 -14.89
C THR A 32 8.40 12.91 -13.99
N ALA A 33 8.81 13.61 -12.94
CA ALA A 33 9.59 13.04 -11.87
C ALA A 33 8.88 11.76 -11.39
N PRO A 34 9.59 10.66 -11.13
CA PRO A 34 8.98 9.49 -10.51
C PRO A 34 8.31 9.95 -9.22
N ALA A 35 7.06 9.54 -9.00
CA ALA A 35 6.39 9.77 -7.74
C ALA A 35 7.31 9.24 -6.63
N ALA A 36 7.69 10.10 -5.69
CA ALA A 36 8.49 9.68 -4.54
C ALA A 36 7.75 8.53 -3.87
N ALA A 37 8.46 7.42 -3.60
CA ALA A 37 7.93 6.34 -2.78
C ALA A 37 7.53 6.94 -1.43
N THR A 38 6.28 6.79 -1.05
CA THR A 38 5.74 7.37 0.18
C THR A 38 5.82 6.39 1.35
N ALA A 39 6.34 5.17 1.15
CA ALA A 39 6.57 4.18 2.21
C ALA A 39 7.16 4.81 3.49
N ASN A 40 6.56 4.48 4.63
CA ASN A 40 6.97 4.96 5.95
C ASN A 40 7.60 3.81 6.76
N ALA A 41 8.49 4.16 7.69
CA ALA A 41 9.05 3.23 8.66
C ALA A 41 9.40 3.98 9.94
N VAL A 42 8.99 3.44 11.08
CA VAL A 42 9.24 3.98 12.42
C VAL A 42 9.69 2.83 13.32
N THR A 43 10.76 3.07 14.09
CA THR A 43 11.21 2.14 15.13
C THR A 43 10.81 2.72 16.48
N TYR A 44 10.07 1.93 17.25
CA TYR A 44 9.73 2.19 18.64
C TYR A 44 10.65 1.35 19.50
N THR A 45 11.26 1.99 20.50
CA THR A 45 12.06 1.32 21.52
C THR A 45 11.20 1.12 22.75
N ASP A 46 11.28 -0.08 23.31
CA ASP A 46 10.71 -0.38 24.60
C ASP A 46 11.83 -0.51 25.65
N SER A 47 11.48 -0.49 26.93
CA SER A 47 12.44 -0.87 27.96
C SER A 47 12.77 -2.37 27.86
N SER A 48 13.77 -2.84 28.61
CA SER A 48 14.21 -4.23 28.50
C SER A 48 14.66 -4.78 29.85
N GLY A 49 14.46 -6.08 30.06
CA GLY A 49 14.93 -6.79 31.25
C GLY A 49 14.13 -6.52 32.53
N GLU A 50 12.87 -6.11 32.39
CA GLU A 50 11.90 -5.87 33.46
C GLU A 50 11.58 -7.16 34.22
N ASN A 51 11.44 -8.25 33.48
CA ASN A 51 11.18 -9.58 34.01
C ASN A 51 12.00 -10.62 33.27
N ALA A 52 13.03 -11.15 33.94
CA ALA A 52 13.95 -12.14 33.36
C ALA A 52 13.26 -13.46 32.91
N ALA A 53 12.09 -13.78 33.45
CA ALA A 53 11.31 -14.96 33.05
C ALA A 53 10.40 -14.69 31.84
N ALA A 54 10.01 -13.43 31.61
CA ALA A 54 9.11 -13.05 30.52
C ALA A 54 9.82 -13.05 29.15
N PRO A 55 9.07 -13.14 28.04
CA PRO A 55 9.51 -12.59 26.76
C PRO A 55 9.91 -11.11 26.94
N ASP A 56 10.85 -10.62 26.14
CA ASP A 56 11.39 -9.26 26.27
C ASP A 56 11.29 -8.55 24.92
N ILE A 57 10.29 -7.69 24.75
CA ILE A 57 10.09 -6.83 23.59
C ILE A 57 11.10 -5.71 23.70
N THR A 58 12.02 -5.62 22.75
CA THR A 58 13.06 -4.55 22.79
C THR A 58 12.74 -3.42 21.83
N THR A 59 12.15 -3.77 20.69
CA THR A 59 11.76 -2.81 19.65
C THR A 59 10.60 -3.33 18.83
N ILE A 60 9.78 -2.40 18.34
CA ILE A 60 8.80 -2.66 17.29
C ILE A 60 9.14 -1.78 16.10
N VAL A 61 9.29 -2.37 14.91
CA VAL A 61 9.41 -1.60 13.66
C VAL A 61 8.08 -1.67 12.91
N ALA A 62 7.35 -0.57 12.89
CA ALA A 62 6.18 -0.42 12.03
C ALA A 62 6.61 0.20 10.70
N SER A 63 6.17 -0.38 9.60
CA SER A 63 6.47 0.13 8.26
C SER A 63 5.32 -0.14 7.31
N ASN A 64 5.23 0.59 6.20
CA ASN A 64 4.27 0.28 5.14
C ASN A 64 4.87 0.55 3.77
N ASN A 65 4.44 -0.21 2.76
CA ASN A 65 4.76 0.11 1.37
C ASN A 65 3.74 1.10 0.77
N ASP A 66 3.98 1.54 -0.47
CA ASP A 66 3.10 2.49 -1.17
C ASP A 66 1.67 1.98 -1.40
N ALA A 67 1.43 0.68 -1.21
CA ALA A 67 0.10 0.07 -1.29
C ALA A 67 -0.70 0.17 0.01
N GLY A 68 -0.08 0.60 1.10
CA GLY A 68 -0.65 0.51 2.44
C GLY A 68 -0.62 -0.89 3.04
N VAL A 69 0.26 -1.78 2.56
CA VAL A 69 0.56 -3.03 3.28
C VAL A 69 1.50 -2.66 4.42
N ILE A 70 1.02 -2.83 5.66
CA ILE A 70 1.69 -2.52 6.91
C ILE A 70 2.43 -3.78 7.40
N SER A 71 3.64 -3.61 7.92
CA SER A 71 4.45 -4.64 8.55
C SER A 71 4.88 -4.19 9.93
N PHE A 72 4.61 -5.00 10.94
CA PHE A 72 5.08 -4.84 12.32
C PHE A 72 6.11 -5.92 12.64
N ARG A 73 7.37 -5.52 12.83
CA ARG A 73 8.44 -6.40 13.32
C ARG A 73 8.58 -6.21 14.82
N ILE A 74 8.17 -7.20 15.61
CA ILE A 74 8.23 -7.20 17.08
C ILE A 74 9.47 -8.01 17.50
N ASN A 75 10.54 -7.34 17.91
CA ASN A 75 11.82 -7.99 18.24
C ASN A 75 11.82 -8.51 19.68
N ILE A 76 12.00 -9.82 19.83
CA ILE A 76 11.96 -10.54 21.11
C ILE A 76 13.25 -11.39 21.23
N PRO A 77 14.41 -10.79 21.47
CA PRO A 77 15.71 -11.47 21.34
C PRO A 77 15.88 -12.66 22.29
N ASN A 78 15.22 -12.64 23.46
CA ASN A 78 15.27 -13.74 24.43
C ASN A 78 14.30 -14.90 24.09
N ARG A 79 13.65 -14.86 22.91
CA ARG A 79 12.80 -15.93 22.36
C ARG A 79 13.12 -16.14 20.88
N ALA A 80 14.08 -17.03 20.60
CA ALA A 80 14.56 -17.27 19.23
C ALA A 80 13.50 -17.91 18.31
N ALA A 81 12.60 -18.72 18.87
CA ALA A 81 11.54 -19.44 18.15
C ALA A 81 10.18 -19.21 18.83
N LEU A 82 9.11 -19.27 18.03
CA LEU A 82 7.74 -19.28 18.54
C LEU A 82 7.43 -20.68 19.09
N THR A 83 7.03 -20.74 20.35
CA THR A 83 6.60 -21.99 21.01
C THR A 83 5.08 -22.00 21.20
N VAL A 84 4.52 -23.19 21.46
CA VAL A 84 3.04 -23.38 21.56
C VAL A 84 2.43 -22.74 22.80
N ASP A 85 3.24 -22.44 23.81
CA ASP A 85 2.88 -21.76 25.06
C ASP A 85 2.97 -20.22 24.94
N MET A 86 3.21 -19.70 23.74
CA MET A 86 3.29 -18.26 23.49
C MET A 86 2.04 -17.71 22.81
N LEU A 87 1.63 -16.52 23.26
CA LEU A 87 0.65 -15.66 22.61
C LEU A 87 1.30 -14.31 22.32
N ILE A 88 1.13 -13.80 21.09
CA ILE A 88 1.45 -12.41 20.76
C ILE A 88 0.15 -11.74 20.39
N ALA A 89 -0.25 -10.73 21.17
CA ALA A 89 -1.44 -9.93 20.93
C ALA A 89 -1.03 -8.50 20.58
N MET A 90 -1.68 -7.90 19.60
CA MET A 90 -1.52 -6.50 19.21
C MET A 90 -2.89 -5.87 19.07
N GLU A 91 -3.18 -4.86 19.88
CA GLU A 91 -4.42 -4.11 19.77
C GLU A 91 -4.18 -2.83 18.97
N ILE A 92 -5.13 -2.49 18.10
CA ILE A 92 -4.99 -1.41 17.14
C ILE A 92 -6.22 -0.52 17.23
N ASP A 93 -6.01 0.74 17.60
CA ASP A 93 -6.91 1.83 17.29
C ASP A 93 -6.66 2.25 15.84
N SER A 94 -7.59 1.91 14.95
CA SER A 94 -7.44 2.06 13.51
C SER A 94 -7.83 3.44 13.00
N ASP A 95 -8.64 4.19 13.74
CA ASP A 95 -9.11 5.51 13.36
C ASP A 95 -8.44 6.65 14.16
N ASN A 96 -7.54 6.30 15.07
CA ASN A 96 -6.81 7.23 15.95
C ASN A 96 -7.80 8.06 16.81
N ASN A 97 -8.87 7.42 17.26
CA ASN A 97 -9.90 8.03 18.08
C ASN A 97 -10.16 7.19 19.34
N PRO A 98 -9.69 7.62 20.53
CA PRO A 98 -9.90 6.87 21.78
C PRO A 98 -11.37 6.78 22.22
N ALA A 99 -12.28 7.49 21.55
CA ALA A 99 -13.71 7.45 21.88
C ALA A 99 -14.48 6.36 21.11
N THR A 100 -13.82 5.63 20.20
CA THR A 100 -14.37 4.53 19.40
C THR A 100 -13.68 3.22 19.75
N GLY A 101 -14.28 2.09 19.36
CA GLY A 101 -13.72 0.77 19.66
C GLY A 101 -14.02 0.28 21.08
N SER A 102 -13.08 -0.52 21.60
CA SER A 102 -13.10 -1.09 22.95
C SER A 102 -13.04 0.00 24.03
N PRO A 103 -13.20 -0.34 25.33
CA PRO A 103 -12.98 0.62 26.42
C PRO A 103 -11.60 1.30 26.39
N ASP A 104 -10.59 0.66 25.81
CA ASP A 104 -9.23 1.18 25.65
C ASP A 104 -9.02 1.95 24.32
N GLY A 105 -10.09 2.07 23.52
CA GLY A 105 -10.09 2.83 22.27
C GLY A 105 -9.62 2.04 21.04
N THR A 106 -9.51 0.71 21.13
CA THR A 106 -8.95 -0.14 20.08
C THR A 106 -10.06 -0.80 19.25
N ASP A 107 -9.91 -0.82 17.93
CA ASP A 107 -10.90 -1.34 16.99
C ASP A 107 -10.64 -2.79 16.58
N TYR A 108 -9.36 -3.19 16.55
CA TYR A 108 -8.93 -4.51 16.11
C TYR A 108 -7.95 -5.12 17.10
N ALA A 109 -7.94 -6.45 17.16
CA ALA A 109 -6.91 -7.23 17.82
C ALA A 109 -6.32 -8.23 16.83
N ILE A 110 -4.98 -8.29 16.75
CA ILE A 110 -4.25 -9.34 16.05
C ILE A 110 -3.67 -10.27 17.09
N GLU A 111 -3.95 -11.56 16.95
CA GLU A 111 -3.42 -12.59 17.86
C GLU A 111 -2.65 -13.63 17.07
N LEU A 112 -1.43 -13.92 17.51
CA LEU A 112 -0.62 -15.04 17.03
C LEU A 112 -0.49 -16.06 18.18
N LEU A 113 -1.10 -17.22 17.99
CA LEU A 113 -1.21 -18.28 18.98
C LEU A 113 -1.10 -19.64 18.28
N GLN A 114 -0.35 -20.57 18.86
CA GLN A 114 -0.22 -21.95 18.34
C GLN A 114 0.16 -22.04 16.85
N GLY A 115 0.91 -21.05 16.34
CA GLY A 115 1.34 -21.00 14.94
C GLY A 115 0.29 -20.51 13.95
N GLU A 116 -0.85 -20.00 14.43
CA GLU A 116 -1.87 -19.36 13.62
C GLU A 116 -1.99 -17.86 13.97
N VAL A 117 -2.35 -17.04 12.97
CA VAL A 117 -2.59 -15.61 13.17
C VAL A 117 -4.05 -15.26 12.86
N PHE A 118 -4.65 -14.49 13.75
CA PHE A 118 -6.05 -14.12 13.71
C PHE A 118 -6.21 -12.61 13.74
N LEU A 119 -7.26 -12.12 13.09
CA LEU A 119 -7.73 -10.74 13.21
C LEU A 119 -9.14 -10.77 13.78
N PHE A 120 -9.32 -10.02 14.86
CA PHE A 120 -10.60 -9.76 15.48
C PHE A 120 -10.95 -8.29 15.35
N LYS A 121 -12.25 -8.00 15.41
CA LYS A 121 -12.77 -6.64 15.38
C LYS A 121 -13.71 -6.44 16.56
N TRP A 122 -13.65 -5.27 17.18
CA TRP A 122 -14.57 -4.88 18.23
C TRP A 122 -15.99 -4.75 17.68
N ASP A 123 -16.96 -5.41 18.34
CA ASP A 123 -18.37 -5.40 17.94
C ASP A 123 -19.29 -4.59 18.86
N GLY A 124 -18.72 -3.87 19.83
CA GLY A 124 -19.44 -3.12 20.85
C GLY A 124 -19.46 -3.79 22.23
N GLY A 125 -19.08 -5.07 22.32
CA GLY A 125 -18.95 -5.78 23.60
C GLY A 125 -17.73 -6.67 23.70
N ASN A 126 -17.28 -7.27 22.60
CA ASN A 126 -16.09 -8.11 22.55
C ASN A 126 -15.31 -7.95 21.23
N PHE A 127 -14.07 -8.41 21.23
CA PHE A 127 -13.34 -8.69 20.00
C PHE A 127 -13.85 -9.99 19.41
N THR A 128 -14.54 -9.90 18.26
CA THR A 128 -15.11 -11.07 17.60
C THR A 128 -14.61 -11.22 16.18
N ARG A 129 -14.70 -12.47 15.69
CA ARG A 129 -14.38 -12.84 14.32
C ARG A 129 -15.48 -13.78 13.83
N ARG A 130 -15.96 -13.54 12.62
CA ARG A 130 -16.91 -14.36 11.87
C ARG A 130 -16.32 -14.70 10.52
N ALA A 131 -16.89 -15.67 9.82
CA ALA A 131 -16.39 -16.06 8.51
C ALA A 131 -16.43 -14.86 7.54
N GLY A 132 -15.24 -14.39 7.12
CA GLY A 132 -15.07 -13.25 6.22
C GLY A 132 -15.17 -11.86 6.88
N ASP A 133 -15.35 -11.77 8.19
CA ASP A 133 -15.47 -10.50 8.92
C ASP A 133 -14.75 -10.55 10.28
N PRO A 134 -13.69 -9.74 10.51
CA PRO A 134 -13.06 -8.85 9.54
C PRO A 134 -12.36 -9.63 8.40
N PRO A 135 -12.24 -9.05 7.20
CA PRO A 135 -11.42 -9.64 6.14
C PRO A 135 -9.95 -9.66 6.59
N ALA A 136 -9.31 -10.83 6.51
CA ALA A 136 -7.92 -11.03 6.91
C ALA A 136 -7.12 -11.77 5.81
N THR A 137 -7.41 -11.46 4.54
CA THR A 137 -6.82 -12.11 3.37
C THR A 137 -5.36 -11.72 3.14
N SER A 138 -4.95 -10.56 3.65
CA SER A 138 -3.56 -10.10 3.57
C SER A 138 -2.76 -10.35 4.85
N LEU A 139 -3.43 -10.82 5.91
CA LEU A 139 -2.80 -11.11 7.19
C LEU A 139 -1.90 -12.34 7.09
N ILE A 140 -0.61 -12.13 7.29
CA ILE A 140 0.39 -13.19 7.34
C ILE A 140 1.40 -12.89 8.45
N PHE A 141 2.09 -13.93 8.92
CA PHE A 141 3.18 -13.76 9.87
C PHE A 141 4.41 -14.60 9.49
N SER A 142 5.55 -14.23 10.05
CA SER A 142 6.76 -15.05 10.15
C SER A 142 7.41 -14.83 11.51
N TYR A 143 8.29 -15.74 11.94
CA TYR A 143 8.95 -15.63 13.23
C TYR A 143 10.46 -15.94 13.12
N GLN A 144 11.28 -15.02 13.62
CA GLN A 144 12.74 -15.21 13.76
C GLN A 144 13.25 -14.24 14.83
N GLY A 145 13.45 -14.71 16.07
CA GLY A 145 13.78 -13.82 17.20
C GLY A 145 12.67 -12.78 17.44
N GLY A 146 11.41 -13.21 17.31
CA GLY A 146 10.21 -12.39 17.38
C GLY A 146 9.37 -12.42 16.10
N ALA A 147 8.17 -11.85 16.17
CA ALA A 147 7.20 -11.89 15.07
C ALA A 147 7.44 -10.78 14.03
N THR A 148 7.11 -11.09 12.78
CA THR A 148 6.82 -10.09 11.75
C THR A 148 5.40 -10.34 11.26
N ILE A 149 4.50 -9.40 11.53
CA ILE A 149 3.08 -9.48 11.15
C ILE A 149 2.84 -8.49 10.02
N THR A 150 2.20 -8.92 8.94
CA THR A 150 1.88 -8.06 7.80
C THR A 150 0.38 -8.05 7.55
N ILE A 151 -0.21 -6.88 7.30
CA ILE A 151 -1.63 -6.70 7.00
C ILE A 151 -1.86 -5.43 6.17
N SER A 152 -2.87 -5.44 5.30
CA SER A 152 -3.30 -4.27 4.54
C SER A 152 -4.07 -3.28 5.41
N ALA A 153 -3.76 -1.99 5.28
CA ALA A 153 -4.53 -0.91 5.90
C ALA A 153 -6.02 -0.96 5.51
N ALA A 154 -6.36 -1.51 4.33
CA ALA A 154 -7.74 -1.68 3.89
C ALA A 154 -8.53 -2.70 4.74
N GLU A 155 -7.86 -3.69 5.33
CA GLU A 155 -8.44 -4.66 6.26
C GLU A 155 -8.59 -4.11 7.68
N LEU A 156 -7.91 -2.98 7.97
CA LEU A 156 -8.02 -2.20 9.20
C LEU A 156 -8.81 -0.91 8.99
N GLY A 157 -9.94 -0.98 8.29
CA GLY A 157 -10.84 0.16 8.11
C GLY A 157 -10.33 1.26 7.15
N ASN A 158 -9.34 0.99 6.31
CA ASN A 158 -8.64 1.99 5.48
C ASN A 158 -7.88 3.04 6.31
N THR A 159 -7.27 2.61 7.41
CA THR A 159 -6.50 3.47 8.30
C THR A 159 -5.40 4.25 7.58
N LYS A 160 -5.20 5.50 8.01
CA LYS A 160 -4.08 6.37 7.60
C LYS A 160 -3.22 6.80 8.79
N ASN A 161 -3.79 6.74 9.97
CA ASN A 161 -3.12 6.97 11.24
C ASN A 161 -3.73 5.94 12.18
N LEU A 162 -2.88 5.14 12.79
CA LEU A 162 -3.29 4.16 13.77
C LEU A 162 -2.49 4.34 15.05
N ARG A 163 -3.03 3.82 16.14
CA ARG A 163 -2.30 3.63 17.38
C ARG A 163 -2.31 2.16 17.76
N PHE A 164 -1.26 1.69 18.41
CA PHE A 164 -1.17 0.28 18.78
C PHE A 164 -0.36 0.04 20.05
N ASN A 165 -0.64 -1.10 20.68
CA ASN A 165 0.20 -1.73 21.70
C ASN A 165 0.59 -3.14 21.22
N THR A 166 1.42 -3.83 21.98
CA THR A 166 1.72 -5.24 21.77
C THR A 166 2.00 -5.88 23.11
N ILE A 167 1.45 -7.07 23.32
CA ILE A 167 1.67 -7.90 24.49
C ILE A 167 2.22 -9.23 23.99
N VAL A 168 3.32 -9.69 24.60
CA VAL A 168 3.87 -11.02 24.36
C VAL A 168 3.79 -11.80 25.66
N ILE A 169 3.11 -12.94 25.61
CA ILE A 169 2.89 -13.83 26.75
C ILE A 169 3.58 -15.16 26.48
N ALA A 170 4.20 -15.75 27.49
CA ALA A 170 4.75 -17.11 27.47
C ALA A 170 4.40 -17.87 28.75
N GLY A 171 4.53 -19.20 28.72
CA GLY A 171 4.14 -20.06 29.83
C GLY A 171 2.64 -20.36 29.87
N LEU A 172 1.94 -20.20 28.75
CA LEU A 172 0.54 -20.59 28.63
C LEU A 172 0.39 -22.10 28.70
N THR A 173 -0.59 -22.55 29.47
CA THR A 173 -1.08 -23.93 29.45
C THR A 173 -2.50 -23.97 28.94
N THR A 174 -3.00 -25.17 28.64
CA THR A 174 -4.41 -25.38 28.29
C THR A 174 -5.06 -26.16 29.42
N ASP A 175 -6.19 -25.66 29.91
CA ASP A 175 -7.00 -26.37 30.89
C ASP A 175 -7.48 -27.70 30.27
N PRO A 176 -7.17 -28.86 30.87
CA PRO A 176 -7.49 -30.16 30.28
C PRO A 176 -8.98 -30.50 30.33
N VAL A 177 -9.79 -29.75 31.09
CA VAL A 177 -11.23 -29.95 31.26
C VAL A 177 -12.01 -29.06 30.30
N THR A 178 -11.70 -27.76 30.25
CA THR A 178 -12.45 -26.81 29.42
C THR A 178 -11.83 -26.60 28.04
N GLY A 179 -10.53 -26.86 27.89
CA GLY A 179 -9.77 -26.53 26.69
C GLY A 179 -9.38 -25.05 26.57
N ASP A 180 -9.68 -24.24 27.60
CA ASP A 180 -9.35 -22.82 27.62
C ASP A 180 -7.86 -22.60 27.90
N LEU A 181 -7.35 -21.43 27.49
CA LEU A 181 -6.01 -21.00 27.87
C LEU A 181 -5.97 -20.68 29.37
N ASP A 182 -4.98 -21.26 30.06
CA ASP A 182 -4.65 -20.98 31.44
C ASP A 182 -3.42 -20.06 31.51
N PHE A 183 -3.64 -18.88 32.09
CA PHE A 183 -2.66 -17.82 32.25
C PHE A 183 -2.01 -17.79 33.66
N THR A 184 -2.36 -18.73 34.56
CA THR A 184 -1.98 -18.69 35.98
C THR A 184 -0.47 -18.57 36.20
N ASN A 185 0.33 -19.24 35.37
CA ASN A 185 1.80 -19.21 35.44
C ASN A 185 2.44 -18.41 34.30
N ALA A 186 1.62 -17.67 33.54
CA ALA A 186 2.08 -16.94 32.39
C ALA A 186 2.90 -15.72 32.81
N THR A 187 3.91 -15.44 32.01
CA THR A 187 4.72 -14.22 32.12
C THR A 187 4.52 -13.43 30.84
N ALA A 188 4.40 -12.12 30.98
CA ALA A 188 4.10 -11.24 29.87
C ALA A 188 5.03 -10.03 29.87
N ASP A 189 5.16 -9.45 28.68
CA ASP A 189 5.77 -8.16 28.46
C ASP A 189 4.91 -7.33 27.50
N VAL A 190 4.94 -6.01 27.68
CA VAL A 190 4.01 -5.07 27.04
C VAL A 190 4.77 -3.86 26.52
N ALA A 191 4.58 -3.58 25.23
CA ALA A 191 5.15 -2.44 24.54
C ALA A 191 4.03 -1.59 23.90
N PRO A 192 3.91 -0.29 24.23
CA PRO A 192 4.68 0.44 25.23
C PRO A 192 4.42 -0.04 26.65
N ALA A 193 5.32 0.29 27.59
CA ALA A 193 5.09 0.12 29.02
C ALA A 193 3.68 0.58 29.46
N VAL A 194 3.11 -0.12 30.44
CA VAL A 194 1.79 0.19 30.99
C VAL A 194 1.71 1.68 31.38
N ASP A 195 0.58 2.32 31.05
CA ASP A 195 0.30 3.76 31.22
C ASP A 195 1.06 4.73 30.29
N ALA A 196 1.98 4.27 29.44
CA ALA A 196 2.64 5.13 28.44
C ALA A 196 1.74 5.50 27.24
N GLY A 197 0.55 4.91 27.17
CA GLY A 197 -0.39 5.05 26.05
C GLY A 197 -0.05 4.10 24.89
N LEU A 198 -0.54 4.42 23.70
CA LEU A 198 -0.33 3.63 22.48
C LEU A 198 0.74 4.28 21.60
N TYR A 199 1.56 3.48 20.93
CA TYR A 199 2.45 3.97 19.86
C TYR A 199 1.61 4.51 18.70
N THR A 200 2.05 5.62 18.08
CA THR A 200 1.36 6.23 16.93
C THR A 200 2.09 5.93 15.64
N TYR A 201 1.37 5.53 14.59
CA TYR A 201 1.94 5.24 13.27
C TYR A 201 1.12 5.86 12.14
N GLU A 202 1.77 6.63 11.27
CA GLU A 202 1.18 7.18 10.05
C GLU A 202 1.41 6.21 8.87
N VAL A 203 0.33 5.78 8.24
CA VAL A 203 0.36 4.95 7.02
C VAL A 203 0.42 5.88 5.80
N LYS A 204 1.59 5.95 5.17
CA LYS A 204 1.80 6.79 3.99
C LYS A 204 1.62 5.98 2.70
N ILE A 205 0.45 6.11 2.10
CA ILE A 205 0.07 5.40 0.87
C ILE A 205 0.44 6.25 -0.36
N GLY A 206 1.09 5.61 -1.33
CA GLY A 206 1.52 6.26 -2.55
C GLY A 206 0.32 6.55 -3.43
N ARG A 207 0.44 7.57 -4.29
CA ARG A 207 -0.58 7.74 -5.33
C ARG A 207 -0.55 6.51 -6.23
N ALA A 208 -1.65 5.77 -6.29
CA ALA A 208 -1.77 4.62 -7.16
C ALA A 208 -1.42 4.99 -8.62
N THR A 209 -0.67 4.12 -9.29
CA THR A 209 -0.30 4.22 -10.70
C THR A 209 -0.49 2.88 -11.41
N LEU A 210 -0.39 2.87 -12.74
CA LEU A 210 -0.35 1.63 -13.52
C LEU A 210 1.07 1.32 -13.98
N ASN A 211 1.64 0.25 -13.44
CA ASN A 211 2.93 -0.27 -13.82
C ASN A 211 2.80 -1.19 -15.03
N VAL A 212 3.56 -0.90 -16.09
CA VAL A 212 3.65 -1.79 -17.26
C VAL A 212 4.43 -3.04 -16.91
N ARG A 213 3.79 -4.21 -16.99
CA ARG A 213 4.40 -5.52 -16.69
C ARG A 213 4.96 -6.21 -17.92
N ASN A 214 4.25 -6.10 -19.05
CA ASN A 214 4.69 -6.69 -20.31
C ASN A 214 4.25 -5.83 -21.49
N PHE A 215 5.11 -5.74 -22.51
CA PHE A 215 4.81 -5.08 -23.77
C PHE A 215 5.37 -5.90 -24.93
N SER A 216 4.51 -6.28 -25.87
CA SER A 216 4.91 -7.11 -27.02
C SER A 216 4.16 -6.72 -28.28
N THR A 217 4.63 -7.24 -29.42
CA THR A 217 4.06 -6.99 -30.74
C THR A 217 3.72 -8.30 -31.45
N ALA A 218 2.74 -8.26 -32.34
CA ALA A 218 2.37 -9.41 -33.17
C ALA A 218 1.93 -8.96 -34.58
N PRO A 219 2.60 -9.40 -35.66
CA PRO A 219 3.90 -10.09 -35.68
C PRO A 219 5.02 -9.23 -35.06
N ALA A 220 6.24 -9.77 -34.92
CA ALA A 220 7.36 -9.05 -34.27
C ALA A 220 7.77 -7.74 -34.99
N ARG A 221 7.44 -7.60 -36.28
CA ARG A 221 7.66 -6.40 -37.10
C ARG A 221 6.42 -6.07 -37.92
N PRO A 222 6.09 -4.79 -38.13
CA PRO A 222 5.00 -4.42 -39.01
C PRO A 222 5.37 -4.75 -40.46
N LEU A 223 4.44 -5.36 -41.18
CA LEU A 223 4.60 -5.74 -42.58
C LEU A 223 3.55 -5.02 -43.42
N ALA A 224 3.94 -4.54 -44.60
CA ALA A 224 3.03 -3.87 -45.52
C ALA A 224 1.84 -4.79 -45.90
N GLY A 225 0.63 -4.25 -45.88
CA GLY A 225 -0.60 -4.97 -46.22
C GLY A 225 -1.08 -5.96 -45.15
N LYS A 226 -0.41 -6.06 -43.99
CA LYS A 226 -0.77 -7.01 -42.92
C LYS A 226 -1.28 -6.30 -41.67
N SER A 227 -1.96 -7.06 -40.81
CA SER A 227 -2.29 -6.58 -39.46
C SER A 227 -1.05 -6.54 -38.59
N PHE A 228 -0.97 -5.54 -37.72
CA PHE A 228 0.05 -5.44 -36.69
C PHE A 228 -0.59 -5.03 -35.38
N ALA A 229 -0.24 -5.73 -34.30
CA ALA A 229 -0.79 -5.51 -32.98
C ALA A 229 0.29 -5.11 -31.97
N LEU A 230 -0.07 -4.17 -31.10
CA LEU A 230 0.63 -3.89 -29.85
C LEU A 230 -0.15 -4.52 -28.71
N ARG A 231 0.53 -5.20 -27.79
CA ARG A 231 -0.07 -5.84 -26.61
C ARG A 231 0.59 -5.27 -25.36
N LEU A 232 -0.22 -4.83 -24.40
CA LEU A 232 0.23 -4.22 -23.16
C LEU A 232 -0.46 -4.89 -21.98
N GLN A 233 0.33 -5.31 -20.99
CA GLN A 233 -0.15 -5.76 -19.70
C GLN A 233 0.30 -4.76 -18.64
N ALA A 234 -0.63 -4.33 -17.80
CA ALA A 234 -0.35 -3.42 -16.69
C ALA A 234 -0.92 -3.99 -15.38
N ALA A 235 -0.32 -3.57 -14.26
CA ALA A 235 -0.80 -3.86 -12.91
C ALA A 235 -0.94 -2.54 -12.14
N ARG A 236 -1.86 -2.48 -11.18
CA ARG A 236 -1.84 -1.37 -10.22
C ARG A 236 -0.58 -1.43 -9.35
N SER A 237 -0.04 -0.27 -9.00
CA SER A 237 1.17 -0.17 -8.17
C SER A 237 0.93 -0.52 -6.71
N ASP A 238 -0.29 -0.29 -6.23
CA ASP A 238 -0.68 -0.59 -4.85
C ASP A 238 -0.99 -2.09 -4.69
N THR A 239 -2.01 -2.61 -5.35
CA THR A 239 -2.44 -4.00 -5.10
C THR A 239 -1.62 -5.05 -5.83
N GLY A 240 -0.77 -4.64 -6.79
CA GLY A 240 -0.13 -5.56 -7.73
C GLY A 240 -1.10 -6.26 -8.69
N ALA A 241 -2.42 -6.03 -8.56
CA ALA A 241 -3.44 -6.68 -9.37
C ALA A 241 -3.31 -6.30 -10.84
N LEU A 242 -3.35 -7.31 -11.71
CA LEU A 242 -3.33 -7.12 -13.16
C LEU A 242 -4.63 -6.47 -13.63
N VAL A 243 -4.50 -5.47 -14.50
CA VAL A 243 -5.64 -4.80 -15.12
C VAL A 243 -6.30 -5.75 -16.12
N GLN A 244 -7.61 -5.98 -15.95
CA GLN A 244 -8.39 -6.88 -16.80
C GLN A 244 -9.43 -6.14 -17.66
N GLY A 245 -9.56 -4.82 -17.50
CA GLY A 245 -10.52 -4.00 -18.22
C GLY A 245 -10.14 -2.52 -18.24
N GLY A 246 -11.03 -1.68 -18.76
CA GLY A 246 -10.83 -0.24 -18.91
C GLY A 246 -10.74 0.22 -20.37
N ARG A 247 -10.40 1.50 -20.56
CA ARG A 247 -10.35 2.11 -21.89
C ARG A 247 -8.99 1.88 -22.54
N VAL A 248 -9.00 1.30 -23.74
CA VAL A 248 -7.80 1.13 -24.57
C VAL A 248 -7.82 2.17 -25.68
N THR A 249 -6.80 3.03 -25.72
CA THR A 249 -6.62 4.03 -26.79
C THR A 249 -5.44 3.63 -27.67
N CYS A 250 -5.67 3.63 -28.97
CA CYS A 250 -4.68 3.26 -29.99
C CYS A 250 -4.41 4.45 -30.89
N VAL A 251 -3.15 4.87 -30.98
CA VAL A 251 -2.72 5.94 -31.89
C VAL A 251 -1.63 5.40 -32.78
N GLY A 252 -1.86 5.36 -34.09
CA GLY A 252 -0.89 4.95 -35.09
C GLY A 252 -0.49 6.10 -36.00
N ARG A 253 0.74 6.04 -36.52
CA ARG A 253 1.24 6.89 -37.60
C ARG A 253 2.13 6.09 -38.55
N ILE A 254 2.10 6.45 -39.83
CA ILE A 254 3.01 5.96 -40.86
C ILE A 254 3.63 7.17 -41.54
N GLY A 255 4.91 7.42 -41.30
CA GLY A 255 5.51 8.73 -41.59
C GLY A 255 4.75 9.83 -40.85
N SER A 256 4.24 10.83 -41.57
CA SER A 256 3.40 11.91 -41.01
C SER A 256 1.90 11.58 -40.96
N ALA A 257 1.44 10.56 -41.70
CA ALA A 257 0.02 10.22 -41.79
C ALA A 257 -0.47 9.51 -40.53
N ARG A 258 -1.66 9.86 -40.05
CA ARG A 258 -2.34 9.15 -38.95
C ARG A 258 -2.89 7.81 -39.43
N LEU A 259 -2.82 6.82 -38.57
CA LEU A 259 -3.39 5.49 -38.77
C LEU A 259 -4.30 5.16 -37.58
N ALA A 260 -5.58 4.90 -37.87
CA ALA A 260 -6.53 4.45 -36.86
C ALA A 260 -6.19 3.02 -36.41
N GLY A 261 -6.34 2.76 -35.10
CA GLY A 261 -6.23 1.44 -34.52
C GLY A 261 -7.44 1.13 -33.65
N THR A 262 -7.75 -0.15 -33.50
CA THR A 262 -8.84 -0.62 -32.65
C THR A 262 -8.26 -1.21 -31.36
N GLY A 263 -8.76 -0.74 -30.22
CA GLY A 263 -8.32 -1.14 -28.89
C GLY A 263 -9.35 -1.99 -28.17
N ARG A 264 -8.92 -3.08 -27.54
CA ARG A 264 -9.76 -3.88 -26.63
C ARG A 264 -8.91 -4.65 -25.62
N PHE A 265 -9.54 -5.19 -24.58
CA PHE A 265 -8.93 -6.23 -23.75
C PHE A 265 -9.15 -7.62 -24.36
N VAL A 266 -8.14 -8.47 -24.24
CA VAL A 266 -8.20 -9.91 -24.52
C VAL A 266 -7.59 -10.60 -23.29
N GLY A 267 -8.43 -11.19 -22.44
CA GLY A 267 -7.99 -11.62 -21.11
C GLY A 267 -7.38 -10.46 -20.31
N ARG A 268 -6.18 -10.65 -19.76
CA ARG A 268 -5.45 -9.64 -18.95
C ARG A 268 -4.52 -8.73 -19.77
N GLN A 269 -4.74 -8.63 -21.08
CA GLN A 269 -3.92 -7.81 -21.98
C GLN A 269 -4.77 -6.83 -22.77
N ALA A 270 -4.34 -5.56 -22.79
CA ALA A 270 -4.85 -4.60 -23.75
C ALA A 270 -4.17 -4.81 -25.10
N VAL A 271 -4.96 -4.83 -26.17
CA VAL A 271 -4.49 -5.08 -27.53
C VAL A 271 -4.95 -3.94 -28.42
N CYS A 272 -3.99 -3.29 -29.08
CA CYS A 272 -4.23 -2.34 -30.16
C CYS A 272 -3.89 -2.99 -31.50
N THR A 273 -4.86 -3.09 -32.40
CA THR A 273 -4.65 -3.65 -33.74
C THR A 273 -4.71 -2.56 -34.80
N PHE A 274 -3.75 -2.58 -35.72
CA PHE A 274 -3.62 -1.66 -36.84
C PHE A 274 -3.58 -2.46 -38.15
N ARG A 275 -4.22 -1.95 -39.20
CA ARG A 275 -4.08 -2.46 -40.57
C ARG A 275 -3.01 -1.64 -41.29
N ILE A 276 -1.87 -2.24 -41.60
CA ILE A 276 -0.77 -1.54 -42.28
C ILE A 276 -1.08 -1.49 -43.78
N PRO A 277 -1.12 -0.30 -44.42
CA PRO A 277 -1.34 -0.19 -45.87
C PRO A 277 -0.25 -0.90 -46.68
N ALA A 278 -0.61 -1.46 -47.85
CA ALA A 278 0.35 -2.13 -48.74
C ALA A 278 1.44 -1.18 -49.28
N ALA A 279 1.09 0.09 -49.51
CA ALA A 279 2.03 1.13 -49.98
C ALA A 279 2.95 1.70 -48.88
N ALA A 280 2.94 1.11 -47.68
CA ALA A 280 3.70 1.62 -46.53
C ALA A 280 5.08 0.97 -46.37
N LYS A 281 5.47 0.04 -47.25
CA LYS A 281 6.79 -0.62 -47.22
C LYS A 281 7.91 0.43 -47.21
N GLY A 282 8.91 0.23 -46.34
CA GLY A 282 10.02 1.15 -46.14
C GLY A 282 9.70 2.41 -45.32
N LYS A 283 8.43 2.71 -45.04
CA LYS A 283 8.05 3.81 -44.15
C LYS A 283 8.16 3.40 -42.68
N THR A 284 8.29 4.38 -41.79
CA THR A 284 8.31 4.15 -40.34
C THR A 284 6.90 4.10 -39.78
N PHE A 285 6.54 2.99 -39.13
CA PHE A 285 5.37 2.90 -38.27
C PHE A 285 5.72 3.41 -36.87
N ARG A 286 4.87 4.27 -36.30
CA ARG A 286 4.90 4.68 -34.89
C ARG A 286 3.52 4.40 -34.28
N GLY A 287 3.47 3.52 -33.29
CA GLY A 287 2.23 3.15 -32.61
C GLY A 287 2.34 3.38 -31.11
N THR A 288 1.27 3.87 -30.49
CA THR A 288 1.13 4.00 -29.05
C THR A 288 -0.13 3.29 -28.60
N ILE A 289 0.00 2.48 -27.54
CA ILE A 289 -1.10 1.87 -26.80
C ILE A 289 -1.18 2.52 -25.42
N THR A 290 -2.37 2.91 -25.02
CA THR A 290 -2.64 3.49 -23.71
C THR A 290 -3.81 2.76 -23.05
N ILE A 291 -3.63 2.35 -21.79
CA ILE A 291 -4.67 1.84 -20.91
C ILE A 291 -5.06 2.96 -19.95
N VAL A 292 -6.37 3.17 -19.78
CA VAL A 292 -6.93 3.96 -18.68
C VAL A 292 -7.87 3.08 -17.86
N PHE A 293 -7.62 2.96 -16.56
CA PHE A 293 -8.39 2.16 -15.62
C PHE A 293 -8.49 2.90 -14.29
N GLU A 294 -9.73 3.14 -13.82
CA GLU A 294 -10.00 3.85 -12.55
C GLU A 294 -9.27 5.21 -12.44
N GLY A 295 -9.22 5.96 -13.55
CA GLY A 295 -8.51 7.24 -13.64
C GLY A 295 -6.98 7.15 -13.73
N LEU A 296 -6.41 5.96 -13.55
CA LEU A 296 -4.98 5.69 -13.72
C LEU A 296 -4.63 5.40 -15.19
N LYS A 297 -3.39 5.69 -15.59
CA LYS A 297 -2.95 5.57 -16.99
C LYS A 297 -1.61 4.87 -17.12
N ALA A 298 -1.51 3.93 -18.05
CA ALA A 298 -0.26 3.36 -18.54
C ALA A 298 -0.17 3.51 -20.05
N SER A 299 1.02 3.82 -20.57
CA SER A 299 1.24 3.96 -22.01
C SER A 299 2.58 3.38 -22.44
N ARG A 300 2.60 2.79 -23.64
CA ARG A 300 3.83 2.39 -24.32
C ARG A 300 3.77 2.71 -25.81
N SER A 301 4.91 3.13 -26.33
CA SER A 301 5.11 3.45 -27.73
C SER A 301 6.07 2.46 -28.38
N TYR A 302 5.87 2.22 -29.67
CA TYR A 302 6.69 1.38 -30.51
C TYR A 302 6.96 2.10 -31.82
N SER A 303 8.18 1.99 -32.34
CA SER A 303 8.57 2.59 -33.62
C SER A 303 9.46 1.63 -34.39
N ARG A 304 9.12 1.34 -35.65
CA ARG A 304 9.96 0.53 -36.54
C ARG A 304 9.63 0.76 -38.01
N THR A 305 10.62 0.58 -38.87
CA THR A 305 10.42 0.52 -40.33
C THR A 305 9.55 -0.68 -40.71
N ILE A 306 8.64 -0.46 -41.65
CA ILE A 306 7.71 -1.45 -42.20
C ILE A 306 8.43 -2.28 -43.26
N GLY A 307 8.40 -3.60 -43.08
CA GLY A 307 8.92 -4.57 -44.04
C GLY A 307 8.05 -4.75 -45.27
#